data_AF-A0A3N5LJX2-F1
#
_entry.id   AF-A0A3N5LJX2-F1
#
_cell.length_a   1.000
_cell.length_b   1.000
_cell.length_c   1.000
_cell.angle_alpha   90.00
_cell.angle_beta   90.00
_cell.angle_gamma   90.00
#
_symmetry.space_group_name_H-M   'P 1'
#
loop_
_entity.id
_entity.type
_entity.pdbx_description
1 polymer ?
#
loop_
_entity_poly.entity_id
_entity_poly.type
_entity_poly.pdbx_seq_one_letter_code
_entity_poly.pdbx_strand_id
1 'polypeptide(L)' 'MDSHAFRNHVVIVTGASAGIGQALARLLAEQGAQVVLAARRADRLE' A
#
# COMPACT_ATOMS: atom_id res chain seq x y z
N MET A 1 -17.40 4.98 -13.96
CA MET A 1 -15.94 4.82 -14.02
C MET A 1 -15.57 4.02 -12.79
N ASP A 2 -15.13 2.77 -12.93
CA ASP A 2 -14.85 1.89 -11.79
C ASP A 2 -13.85 2.56 -10.86
N SER A 3 -14.29 2.91 -9.64
CA SER A 3 -13.51 3.71 -8.68
C SER A 3 -12.44 2.91 -7.94
N HIS A 4 -12.15 1.68 -8.40
CA HIS A 4 -11.22 0.75 -7.76
C HIS A 4 -10.42 -0.02 -8.81
N ALA A 5 -9.52 0.68 -9.50
CA ALA A 5 -8.69 0.11 -10.57
C ALA A 5 -7.84 -1.10 -10.12
N PHE A 6 -7.63 -1.27 -8.82
CA PHE A 6 -6.77 -2.32 -8.25
C PHE A 6 -7.53 -3.39 -7.47
N ARG A 7 -8.85 -3.47 -7.61
CA ARG A 7 -9.64 -4.57 -7.01
C ARG A 7 -9.09 -5.93 -7.45
N ASN A 8 -9.01 -6.89 -6.53
CA ASN A 8 -8.49 -8.24 -6.72
C ASN A 8 -6.98 -8.33 -7.03
N HIS A 9 -6.21 -7.27 -6.80
CA HIS A 9 -4.76 -7.30 -6.91
C HIS A 9 -4.11 -7.39 -5.53
N VAL A 10 -3.04 -8.18 -5.44
CA VAL A 10 -2.13 -8.18 -4.28
C VAL A 10 -0.90 -7.37 -4.65
N VAL A 11 -0.57 -6.33 -3.87
CA VAL A 11 0.54 -5.42 -4.16
C VAL A 11 1.49 -5.36 -2.98
N ILE A 12 2.79 -5.58 -3.22
CA ILE A 12 3.84 -5.47 -2.21
C ILE A 12 4.49 -4.09 -2.33
N VAL A 13 4.42 -3.30 -1.26
CA VAL A 13 5.06 -1.98 -1.19
C VAL A 13 6.28 -2.06 -0.28
N THR A 14 7.47 -1.88 -0.85
CA THR A 14 8.73 -1.79 -0.10
C THR A 14 9.01 -0.34 0.31
N GLY A 15 9.68 -0.15 1.45
CA GLY A 15 9.90 1.18 2.01
C GLY A 15 8.61 1.84 2.53
N ALA A 16 7.59 1.05 2.87
CA ALA A 16 6.25 1.55 3.23
C ALA A 16 6.19 2.33 4.56
N SER A 17 7.28 2.39 5.34
CA SER A 17 7.29 3.01 6.68
C SER A 17 7.24 4.54 6.71
N ALA A 18 7.40 5.23 5.58
CA ALA A 18 7.38 6.70 5.51
C ALA A 18 7.28 7.21 4.06
N GLY A 19 6.96 8.50 3.92
CA GLY A 19 7.10 9.25 2.67
C GLY A 19 6.26 8.66 1.52
N ILE A 20 6.86 8.56 0.34
CA ILE A 20 6.16 8.12 -0.88
C ILE A 20 5.65 6.68 -0.74
N GLY A 21 6.44 5.78 -0.15
CA GLY A 21 6.02 4.38 0.04
C GLY A 21 4.76 4.27 0.90
N GLN A 22 4.68 5.04 1.99
CA GLN A 22 3.50 5.09 2.86
C GLN A 22 2.28 5.67 2.11
N ALA A 23 2.47 6.80 1.43
CA ALA A 23 1.39 7.44 0.68
C ALA A 23 0.84 6.54 -0.45
N LEU A 24 1.74 5.85 -1.16
CA LEU A 24 1.40 4.92 -2.22
C LEU A 24 0.63 3.70 -1.70
N ALA A 25 1.09 3.10 -0.60
CA ALA A 25 0.41 1.98 0.04
C ALA A 25 -1.04 2.34 0.40
N ARG A 26 -1.23 3.55 0.95
CA ARG A 26 -2.55 4.08 1.32
C ARG A 26 -3.46 4.27 0.11
N LEU A 27 -2.95 4.91 -0.95
CA LEU A 27 -3.70 5.13 -2.18
C LEU A 27 -4.10 3.80 -2.86
N LEU A 28 -3.19 2.83 -2.90
CA LEU A 28 -3.47 1.50 -3.49
C LEU A 28 -4.58 0.76 -2.71
N ALA A 29 -4.55 0.84 -1.38
CA ALA A 29 -5.59 0.27 -0.54
C ALA A 29 -6.95 0.96 -0.78
N GLU A 30 -6.97 2.30 -0.88
CA GLU A 30 -8.17 3.07 -1.24
C GLU A 30 -8.72 2.69 -2.62
N GLN A 31 -7.83 2.32 -3.57
CA GLN A 31 -8.21 1.82 -4.89
C GLN A 31 -8.56 0.32 -4.93
N GLY A 32 -8.66 -0.34 -3.77
CA GLY A 32 -9.17 -1.71 -3.63
C GLY A 32 -8.13 -2.83 -3.72
N ALA A 33 -6.84 -2.49 -3.68
CA ALA A 33 -5.76 -3.49 -3.62
C ALA A 33 -5.68 -4.14 -2.22
N GLN A 34 -5.27 -5.41 -2.19
CA GLN A 34 -4.74 -6.05 -0.99
C GLN A 34 -3.26 -5.69 -0.88
N VAL A 35 -2.89 -4.82 0.06
CA VAL A 35 -1.54 -4.27 0.15
C VAL A 35 -0.73 -5.00 1.23
N VAL A 36 0.45 -5.48 0.86
CA VAL A 36 1.47 -6.00 1.77
C VAL A 36 2.53 -4.93 2.01
N LEU A 37 2.76 -4.57 3.27
CA LEU A 37 3.73 -3.56 3.66
C LEU A 37 5.06 -4.20 4.03
N ALA A 38 6.15 -3.73 3.40
CA ALA A 38 7.50 -4.20 3.71
C ALA A 38 8.41 -3.01 4.03
N ALA A 39 9.01 -3.01 5.22
CA ALA A 39 10.02 -2.03 5.61
C ALA A 39 10.98 -2.63 6.66
N ARG A 40 12.14 -2.00 6.81
CA ARG A 40 13.15 -2.40 7.82
C ARG A 40 12.69 -2.17 9.27
N ARG A 41 11.76 -1.24 9.47
CA ARG A 41 11.24 -0.82 10.77
C ARG A 41 9.78 -1.22 10.86
N ALA A 42 9.53 -2.38 11.46
CA ALA A 42 8.19 -2.95 11.57
C ALA A 42 7.27 -2.11 12.48
N ASP A 43 7.84 -1.44 13.49
CA ASP A 43 7.20 -0.47 14.39
C ASP A 43 6.56 0.73 13.68
N ARG A 44 6.92 0.98 12.42
CA ARG A 44 6.41 2.07 11.60
C ARG A 44 5.47 1.63 10.48
N LEU A 45 4.99 0.38 10.50
CA LEU A 45 4.06 -0.16 9.51
C LEU A 45 2.60 -0.19 10.00
N GLU A 46 2.32 0.36 11.17
CA GLU A 46 0.97 0.53 11.73
C GLU A 46 0.21 1.70 11.09
#